data_AF-A0A2N0NCV6-F1
#
_entry.id   AF-A0A2N0NCV6-F1
#
_cell.length_a   1.000
_cell.length_b   1.000
_cell.length_c   1.000
_cell.angle_alpha   90.00
_cell.angle_beta   90.00
_cell.angle_gamma   90.00
#
_symmetry.space_group_name_H-M   'P 1'
#
loop_
_entity.id
_entity.type
_entity.pdbx_description
1 polymer ?
#
loop_
_entity_poly.entity_id
_entity_poly.type
_entity_poly.pdbx_seq_one_letter_code
_entity_poly.pdbx_strand_id
1 'polypeptide(L)'
;NLDQIKEKLKYYLSHQVRKVYLNAQFKSSLAQLDKDGAIIVVDYKMRILPKSARETKEQFFGKRGWTLHTILIFTKNNDKMKLDVRTYDYWSTDTKQDAWFTASSFEAVFKSIEKKPK
;
A
#
# COMPACT_ATOMS: atom_id res chain seq x y z
N ASN A 1 -13.91 28.38 12.12
CA ASN A 1 -12.96 28.34 13.25
C ASN A 1 -11.54 28.33 12.68
N LEU A 2 -10.75 29.38 12.91
CA LEU A 2 -9.44 29.60 12.24
C LEU A 2 -8.42 28.50 12.57
N ASP A 3 -8.43 27.99 13.80
CA ASP A 3 -7.46 26.99 14.26
C ASP A 3 -7.66 25.64 13.57
N GLN A 4 -8.91 25.25 13.31
CA GLN A 4 -9.22 24.04 12.54
C GLN A 4 -8.68 24.11 11.09
N ILE A 5 -8.69 25.30 10.48
CA ILE A 5 -8.15 25.50 9.13
C ILE A 5 -6.63 25.38 9.15
N LYS A 6 -5.97 25.97 10.16
CA LYS A 6 -4.52 25.86 10.34
C LYS A 6 -4.08 24.40 10.54
N GLU A 7 -4.79 23.63 11.36
CA GLU A 7 -4.48 22.21 11.56
C GLU A 7 -4.66 21.37 10.29
N LYS A 8 -5.74 21.60 9.54
CA LYS A 8 -5.94 20.95 8.24
C LYS A 8 -4.82 21.28 7.24
N LEU A 9 -4.38 22.54 7.21
CA LEU A 9 -3.29 22.98 6.35
C LEU A 9 -1.96 22.33 6.75
N LYS A 10 -1.63 22.31 8.06
CA LYS A 10 -0.43 21.61 8.56
C LYS A 10 -0.46 20.13 8.18
N TYR A 11 -1.57 19.45 8.42
CA TYR A 11 -1.73 18.04 8.06
C TYR A 11 -1.50 17.79 6.56
N TYR A 12 -2.08 18.64 5.71
CA TYR A 12 -1.89 18.57 4.26
C TYR A 12 -0.41 18.75 3.87
N LEU A 13 0.26 19.76 4.43
CA LEU A 13 1.67 20.02 4.16
C LEU A 13 2.57 18.87 4.64
N SER A 14 2.35 18.37 5.85
CA SER A 14 3.05 17.20 6.39
C SER A 14 2.87 15.97 5.50
N HIS A 15 1.66 15.75 4.97
CA HIS A 15 1.40 14.67 4.02
C HIS A 15 2.18 14.86 2.70
N GLN A 16 2.23 16.08 2.14
CA GLN A 16 3.02 16.35 0.94
C GLN A 16 4.52 16.10 1.17
N VAL A 17 5.06 16.57 2.29
CA VAL A 17 6.47 16.35 2.66
C VAL A 17 6.77 14.85 2.80
N ARG A 18 5.91 14.11 3.51
CA ARG A 18 6.04 12.65 3.65
C ARG A 18 6.03 11.95 2.30
N LYS A 19 5.12 12.32 1.40
CA LYS A 19 5.03 11.75 0.06
C LYS A 19 6.31 11.98 -0.74
N VAL A 20 6.86 13.19 -0.72
CA VAL A 20 8.14 13.51 -1.41
C VAL A 20 9.28 12.67 -0.85
N TYR A 21 9.40 12.60 0.47
CA TYR A 21 10.42 11.81 1.14
C TYR A 21 10.34 10.31 0.81
N LEU A 22 9.15 9.70 0.93
CA LEU A 22 8.95 8.28 0.63
C LEU A 22 9.22 7.97 -0.84
N ASN A 23 8.85 8.85 -1.76
CA ASN A 23 9.16 8.67 -3.18
C ASN A 23 10.67 8.73 -3.46
N ALA A 24 11.41 9.61 -2.77
CA ALA A 24 12.87 9.67 -2.90
C ALA A 24 13.52 8.39 -2.36
N GLN A 25 13.10 7.91 -1.19
CA GLN A 25 13.52 6.65 -0.59
C GLN A 25 13.23 5.47 -1.53
N PHE A 26 11.99 5.34 -2.01
CA PHE A 26 11.59 4.28 -2.93
C PHE A 26 12.42 4.28 -4.21
N LYS A 27 12.64 5.44 -4.83
CA LYS A 27 13.51 5.56 -6.02
C LYS A 27 14.94 5.12 -5.74
N SER A 28 15.50 5.50 -4.58
CA SER A 28 16.85 5.09 -4.18
C SER A 28 16.94 3.58 -3.96
N SER A 29 15.97 2.99 -3.25
CA SER A 29 15.91 1.54 -3.07
C SER A 29 15.77 0.82 -4.41
N LEU A 30 14.92 1.33 -5.30
CA LEU A 30 14.70 0.75 -6.63
C LEU A 30 15.96 0.80 -7.50
N ALA A 31 16.76 1.86 -7.39
CA ALA A 31 18.05 1.97 -8.08
C ALA A 31 19.08 0.95 -7.55
N GLN A 32 19.05 0.66 -6.25
CA GLN A 32 19.96 -0.28 -5.58
C GLN A 32 19.49 -1.74 -5.62
N LEU A 33 18.24 -2.00 -6.02
CA LEU A 33 17.68 -3.34 -6.13
C LEU A 33 18.55 -4.20 -7.05
N ASP A 34 19.03 -5.33 -6.56
CA ASP A 34 19.79 -6.29 -7.35
C ASP A 34 18.92 -7.48 -7.78
N LYS A 35 19.54 -8.55 -8.27
CA LYS A 35 18.86 -9.76 -8.76
C LYS A 35 18.42 -10.72 -7.66
N ASP A 36 18.97 -10.58 -6.46
CA ASP A 36 18.73 -11.48 -5.32
C ASP A 36 17.73 -10.85 -4.33
N GLY A 37 17.56 -9.52 -4.36
CA GLY A 37 16.64 -8.78 -3.52
C GLY A 37 15.24 -8.57 -4.11
N ALA A 38 14.36 -8.02 -3.26
CA ALA A 38 13.02 -7.56 -3.63
C ALA A 38 12.65 -6.29 -2.87
N ILE A 39 11.84 -5.43 -3.49
CA ILE A 39 11.17 -4.32 -2.79
C ILE A 39 9.70 -4.67 -2.70
N ILE A 40 9.14 -4.58 -1.50
CA ILE A 40 7.73 -4.85 -1.26
C ILE A 40 7.06 -3.55 -0.83
N VAL A 41 6.05 -3.12 -1.57
CA VAL A 41 5.21 -1.98 -1.23
C VAL A 41 3.84 -2.50 -0.88
N VAL A 42 3.38 -2.18 0.33
CA VAL A 42 2.10 -2.63 0.85
C VAL A 42 1.28 -1.43 1.27
N ASP A 43 0.05 -1.35 0.77
CA ASP A 43 -0.85 -0.27 1.10
C ASP A 43 -2.31 -0.75 1.14
N TYR A 44 -3.07 -0.17 2.05
CA TYR A 44 -4.51 -0.32 2.07
C TYR A 44 -5.12 0.75 1.18
N LYS A 45 -5.74 0.33 0.08
CA LYS A 45 -6.45 1.25 -0.81
C LYS A 45 -7.70 1.78 -0.12
N MET A 46 -8.19 2.91 -0.63
CA MET A 46 -9.50 3.43 -0.24
C MET A 46 -10.57 2.34 -0.42
N ARG A 47 -11.43 2.19 0.59
CA ARG A 47 -12.50 1.19 0.56
C ARG A 47 -13.43 1.43 -0.62
N ILE A 48 -13.81 0.36 -1.30
CA ILE A 48 -14.84 0.40 -2.32
C ILE A 48 -16.19 0.27 -1.63
N LEU A 49 -17.03 1.29 -1.81
CA LEU A 49 -18.39 1.33 -1.28
C LEU A 49 -19.37 0.87 -2.37
N PRO A 50 -20.22 -0.14 -2.10
CA PRO A 50 -21.37 -0.42 -2.95
C PRO A 50 -22.23 0.84 -3.11
N LYS A 51 -22.84 1.03 -4.30
CA LYS A 51 -23.66 2.22 -4.61
C LYS A 51 -24.79 2.46 -3.60
N SER A 52 -25.30 1.40 -2.96
CA SER A 52 -26.32 1.43 -1.91
C SER A 52 -25.82 1.88 -0.53
N ALA A 53 -24.50 1.97 -0.32
CA ALA A 53 -23.86 2.32 0.95
C ALA A 53 -23.02 3.61 0.86
N ARG A 54 -23.41 4.52 -0.05
CA ARG A 54 -22.67 5.77 -0.32
C ARG A 54 -22.87 6.77 0.83
N GLU A 55 -22.08 6.62 1.88
CA GLU A 55 -22.05 7.54 3.02
C GLU A 55 -21.31 8.84 2.66
N THR A 56 -21.56 9.91 3.43
CA THR A 56 -20.86 11.19 3.31
C THR A 56 -19.36 11.02 3.61
N LYS A 57 -18.49 11.86 3.02
CA LYS A 57 -17.01 11.76 3.09
C LYS A 57 -16.41 11.62 4.50
N GLU A 58 -17.14 11.99 5.55
CA GLU A 58 -16.68 11.88 6.94
C GLU A 58 -16.80 10.46 7.53
N GLN A 59 -17.69 9.61 7.00
CA GLN A 59 -17.86 8.22 7.43
C GLN A 59 -17.02 7.21 6.60
N PHE A 60 -16.36 7.71 5.55
CA PHE A 60 -15.60 6.95 4.54
C PHE A 60 -14.48 6.05 5.11
N PHE A 61 -13.90 6.45 6.25
CA PHE A 61 -12.77 5.75 6.87
C PHE A 61 -13.18 4.74 7.94
N GLY A 62 -14.48 4.67 8.30
CA GLY A 62 -14.89 3.99 9.53
C GLY A 62 -15.56 2.65 9.33
N LYS A 63 -16.74 2.62 8.70
CA LYS A 63 -17.76 1.64 9.15
C LYS A 63 -18.19 0.59 8.15
N ARG A 64 -18.11 0.84 6.84
CA ARG A 64 -18.63 -0.06 5.79
C ARG A 64 -17.76 -0.03 4.53
N GLY A 65 -17.88 -1.06 3.69
CA GLY A 65 -17.13 -1.21 2.44
C GLY A 65 -16.12 -2.35 2.46
N TRP A 66 -15.68 -2.76 1.28
CA TRP A 66 -14.65 -3.79 1.15
C TRP A 66 -13.27 -3.15 1.27
N THR A 67 -12.48 -3.66 2.20
CA THR A 67 -11.08 -3.30 2.34
C THR A 67 -10.29 -3.97 1.23
N LEU A 68 -9.53 -3.17 0.49
CA LEU A 68 -8.64 -3.66 -0.55
C LEU A 68 -7.20 -3.46 -0.06
N HIS A 69 -6.48 -4.57 0.10
CA HIS A 69 -5.10 -4.59 0.52
C HIS A 69 -4.23 -5.05 -0.64
N THR A 70 -3.32 -4.18 -1.08
CA THR A 70 -2.49 -4.43 -2.25
C THR A 70 -1.05 -4.58 -1.84
N ILE A 71 -0.43 -5.67 -2.27
CA ILE A 71 1.00 -5.95 -2.11
C ILE A 71 1.63 -5.92 -3.50
N LEU A 72 2.55 -4.99 -3.70
CA LEU A 72 3.38 -4.90 -4.90
C LEU A 72 4.77 -5.44 -4.59
N ILE A 73 5.26 -6.35 -5.41
CA ILE A 73 6.61 -6.91 -5.30
C ILE A 73 7.40 -6.57 -6.55
N PHE A 74 8.50 -5.86 -6.34
CA PHE A 74 9.47 -5.48 -7.35
C PHE A 74 10.68 -6.39 -7.25
N THR A 75 11.02 -7.07 -8.34
CA THR A 75 12.24 -7.90 -8.46
C THR A 75 12.95 -7.60 -9.78
N LYS A 76 14.21 -8.01 -9.93
CA LYS A 76 14.90 -7.96 -11.23
C LYS A 76 14.91 -9.33 -11.88
N ASN A 77 14.54 -9.38 -13.15
CA ASN A 77 14.71 -10.60 -13.93
C ASN A 77 16.20 -10.77 -14.30
N ASN A 78 16.75 -11.95 -13.96
CA ASN A 78 18.16 -12.34 -14.13
C ASN A 78 18.72 -12.06 -15.54
N ASP A 79 17.90 -12.19 -16.59
CA ASP A 79 18.42 -12.22 -17.96
C ASP A 79 18.40 -10.86 -18.68
N LYS A 80 17.64 -9.88 -18.17
CA LYS A 80 17.40 -8.63 -18.93
C LYS A 80 17.57 -7.34 -18.14
N MET A 81 17.97 -7.41 -16.85
CA MET A 81 17.94 -6.24 -15.94
C MET A 81 16.57 -5.52 -15.96
N LYS A 82 15.51 -6.22 -16.37
CA LYS A 82 14.15 -5.70 -16.45
C LYS A 82 13.50 -5.86 -15.09
N LEU A 83 12.87 -4.79 -14.64
CA LEU A 83 12.04 -4.77 -13.45
C LEU A 83 10.80 -5.64 -13.69
N ASP A 84 10.61 -6.67 -12.86
CA ASP A 84 9.39 -7.46 -12.76
C ASP A 84 8.56 -6.91 -11.60
N VAL A 85 7.29 -6.60 -11.85
CA VAL A 85 6.37 -6.05 -10.84
C VAL A 85 5.15 -6.95 -10.76
N ARG A 86 4.99 -7.62 -9.62
CA ARG A 86 3.84 -8.46 -9.32
C ARG A 86 2.92 -7.74 -8.36
N THR A 87 1.62 -7.88 -8.60
CA THR A 87 0.57 -7.27 -7.77
C THR A 87 -0.30 -8.36 -7.19
N TYR A 88 -0.55 -8.28 -5.89
CA TYR A 88 -1.44 -9.17 -5.16
C TYR A 88 -2.50 -8.32 -4.46
N ASP A 89 -3.75 -8.51 -4.84
CA ASP A 89 -4.88 -7.78 -4.30
C ASP A 89 -5.74 -8.71 -3.43
N TYR A 90 -5.87 -8.37 -2.15
CA TYR A 90 -6.72 -9.07 -1.20
C TYR A 90 -7.94 -8.24 -0.85
N TRP A 91 -9.10 -8.86 -0.96
CA TRP A 91 -10.39 -8.26 -0.62
C TRP A 91 -10.84 -8.83 0.72
N SER A 92 -11.24 -7.95 1.64
CA SER A 92 -11.82 -8.37 2.90
C SER A 92 -13.09 -7.58 3.21
N THR A 93 -14.09 -8.28 3.73
CA THR A 93 -15.24 -7.67 4.38
C THR A 93 -14.91 -7.19 5.79
N ASP A 94 -13.75 -7.60 6.33
CA ASP A 94 -13.21 -7.01 7.55
C ASP A 94 -12.84 -5.56 7.28
N THR A 95 -13.30 -4.71 8.18
CA THR A 95 -13.05 -3.27 8.15
C THR A 95 -11.79 -2.91 8.95
N LYS A 96 -11.15 -3.87 9.61
CA LYS A 96 -9.94 -3.63 10.37
C LYS A 96 -8.72 -3.65 9.46
N GLN A 97 -8.02 -2.53 9.40
CA GLN A 97 -6.65 -2.48 8.89
C GLN A 97 -5.71 -2.87 10.04
N ASP A 98 -5.65 -4.17 10.35
CA ASP A 98 -4.87 -4.67 11.48
C ASP A 98 -3.62 -5.46 11.03
N ALA A 99 -2.76 -5.70 12.02
CA ALA A 99 -1.52 -6.43 11.81
C ALA A 99 -1.77 -7.89 11.41
N TRP A 100 -2.87 -8.49 11.86
CA TRP A 100 -3.19 -9.88 11.59
C TRP A 100 -3.50 -10.09 10.11
N PHE A 101 -4.44 -9.33 9.56
CA PHE A 101 -4.80 -9.42 8.14
C PHE A 101 -3.62 -9.09 7.23
N THR A 102 -2.81 -8.10 7.61
CA THR A 102 -1.58 -7.73 6.90
C THR A 102 -0.59 -8.91 6.88
N ALA A 103 -0.33 -9.52 8.03
CA ALA A 103 0.59 -10.66 8.15
C ALA A 103 0.08 -11.90 7.38
N SER A 104 -1.21 -12.21 7.46
CA SER A 104 -1.82 -13.30 6.69
C SER A 104 -1.71 -13.05 5.19
N SER A 105 -1.88 -11.80 4.74
CA SER A 105 -1.71 -11.42 3.34
C SER A 105 -0.26 -11.62 2.89
N PHE A 106 0.71 -11.20 3.69
CA PHE A 106 2.14 -11.47 3.42
C PHE A 106 2.45 -12.95 3.32
N GLU A 107 1.95 -13.76 4.26
CA GLU A 107 2.17 -15.21 4.25
C GLU A 107 1.64 -15.85 2.96
N ALA A 108 0.42 -15.47 2.54
CA ALA A 108 -0.18 -15.94 1.30
C ALA A 108 0.66 -15.54 0.07
N VAL A 109 1.11 -14.28 0.01
CA VAL A 109 1.98 -13.81 -1.07
C VAL A 109 3.29 -14.57 -1.09
N PHE A 110 4.00 -14.70 0.03
CA PHE A 110 5.29 -15.39 0.10
C PHE A 110 5.20 -16.88 -0.24
N LYS A 111 4.07 -17.53 0.02
CA LYS A 111 3.81 -18.90 -0.44
C LYS A 111 3.59 -19.00 -1.95
N SER A 112 3.09 -17.94 -2.58
CA SER A 112 2.81 -17.91 -4.04
C SER A 112 4.02 -17.57 -4.91
N ILE A 113 5.10 -17.03 -4.32
CA ILE A 113 6.32 -16.67 -5.07
C ILE A 113 7.19 -17.93 -5.19
N GLU A 114 7.35 -18.42 -6.43
CA GLU A 114 8.18 -19.61 -6.73
C GLU A 114 9.65 -19.43 -6.34
N LYS A 115 10.23 -18.27 -6.67
CA LYS A 115 11.61 -17.91 -6.30
C LYS A 115 11.60 -16.93 -5.15
N LYS A 116 11.87 -17.44 -3.96
CA LYS A 116 12.02 -16.58 -2.78
C LYS A 116 13.28 -15.71 -2.96
N PRO A 117 13.19 -14.40 -2.72
CA PRO A 117 14.37 -13.56 -2.57
C PRO A 117 15.26 -14.13 -1.45
N LYS A 118 16.58 -13.94 -1.57
CA LYS A 118 17.53 -14.42 -0.56
C LYS A 118 17.58 -13.52 0.67
#